data_AF-A0A535SFT4-F1
#
_entry.id   AF-A0A535SFT4-F1
#
_cell.length_a   1.000
_cell.length_b   1.000
_cell.length_c   1.000
_cell.angle_alpha   90.00
_cell.angle_beta   90.00
_cell.angle_gamma   90.00
#
_symmetry.space_group_name_H-M   'P 1'
#
loop_
_entity.id
_entity.type
_entity.pdbx_description
1 polymer ?
#
loop_
_entity_poly.entity_id
_entity_poly.type
_entity_poly.pdbx_seq_one_letter_code
_entity_poly.pdbx_strand_id
1 'polypeptide(L)'
;GFNAMAARANGMSVGRMLALSMGISGSLAGLAGIVQILGLAHHMTDTVAAGYGFDAIAVALLARSNPLAVLPAAFLFGALRNGASFMQLETQVSADLVSVVQAMVIIFVAAPVIVRWLFRLREEPLQELQIADRDEAVV
;
A
#
# COMPACT_ATOMS: atom_id res chain seq x y z
N GLY A 1 -0.66 9.34 18.69
CA GLY A 1 -1.14 9.91 17.41
C GLY A 1 -2.25 9.14 16.69
N PHE A 2 -2.72 7.98 17.15
CA PHE A 2 -3.66 7.14 16.35
C PHE A 2 -5.04 6.93 16.98
N ASN A 3 -5.33 7.52 18.14
CA ASN A 3 -6.60 7.33 18.83
C ASN A 3 -7.64 8.36 18.34
N ALA A 4 -8.87 7.93 18.06
CA ALA A 4 -10.00 8.79 17.71
C ALA A 4 -10.26 9.90 18.76
N MET A 5 -9.93 9.64 20.03
CA MET A 5 -9.98 10.63 21.10
C MET A 5 -8.93 11.73 20.92
N ALA A 6 -7.70 11.36 20.55
CA ALA A 6 -6.63 12.31 20.27
C ALA A 6 -6.88 13.10 18.96
N ALA A 7 -7.47 12.46 17.94
CA ALA A 7 -7.88 13.14 16.71
C ALA A 7 -8.93 14.23 16.98
N ARG A 8 -9.93 13.92 17.83
CA ARG A 8 -10.93 14.91 18.27
C ARG A 8 -10.32 16.04 19.09
N ALA A 9 -9.37 15.72 19.98
CA ALA A 9 -8.64 16.73 20.75
C ALA A 9 -7.83 17.70 19.86
N ASN A 10 -7.40 17.25 18.67
CA ASN A 10 -6.75 18.08 17.66
C ASN A 10 -7.73 18.74 16.67
N GLY A 11 -9.04 18.77 16.97
CA GLY A 11 -10.05 19.42 16.15
C GLY A 11 -10.47 18.65 14.89
N MET A 12 -10.02 17.40 14.70
CA MET A 12 -10.41 16.58 13.56
C MET A 12 -11.74 15.86 13.81
N SER A 13 -12.68 16.00 12.89
CA SER A 13 -13.96 15.27 12.92
C SER A 13 -13.77 13.86 12.36
N VAL A 14 -13.60 12.88 13.25
CA VAL A 14 -13.36 11.46 12.91
C VAL A 14 -14.42 10.91 11.96
N GLY A 15 -15.71 11.19 12.24
CA GLY A 15 -16.81 10.71 11.39
C GLY A 15 -16.78 11.29 9.97
N ARG A 16 -16.45 12.59 9.82
CA ARG A 16 -16.32 13.22 8.50
C ARG A 16 -15.10 12.70 7.75
N MET A 17 -13.97 12.52 8.44
CA MET A 17 -12.75 11.98 7.83
C MET A 17 -12.96 10.55 7.34
N LEU A 18 -13.66 9.72 8.12
CA LEU A 18 -14.00 8.35 7.74
C LEU A 18 -14.92 8.32 6.52
N ALA A 19 -15.99 9.12 6.53
CA ALA A 19 -16.93 9.19 5.40
C ALA A 19 -16.24 9.70 4.13
N LEU A 20 -15.37 10.70 4.26
CA LEU A 20 -14.64 11.29 3.13
C LEU A 20 -13.59 10.33 2.57
N SER A 21 -12.85 9.62 3.41
CA SER A 21 -11.86 8.63 2.93
C SER A 21 -12.52 7.42 2.27
N MET A 22 -13.61 6.91 2.83
CA MET A 22 -14.39 5.82 2.22
C MET A 22 -15.04 6.26 0.90
N GLY A 23 -15.59 7.47 0.85
CA GLY A 23 -16.18 8.04 -0.36
C GLY A 23 -15.16 8.21 -1.49
N ILE A 24 -13.99 8.78 -1.19
CA ILE A 24 -12.93 8.97 -2.19
C ILE A 24 -12.38 7.62 -2.68
N SER A 25 -12.04 6.70 -1.76
CA SER A 25 -11.51 5.39 -2.14
C SER A 25 -12.50 4.57 -2.96
N GLY A 26 -13.77 4.54 -2.56
CA GLY A 26 -14.84 3.89 -3.31
C GLY A 26 -15.05 4.49 -4.70
N SER A 27 -14.99 5.82 -4.81
CA SER A 27 -15.13 6.51 -6.09
C SER A 27 -13.98 6.18 -7.05
N LEU A 28 -12.74 6.17 -6.55
CA LEU A 28 -11.56 5.81 -7.34
C LEU A 28 -11.58 4.34 -7.76
N ALA A 29 -11.95 3.42 -6.86
CA ALA A 29 -12.09 2.01 -7.19
C ALA A 29 -13.19 1.76 -8.23
N GLY A 30 -14.32 2.46 -8.11
CA GLY A 30 -15.40 2.42 -9.09
C GLY A 30 -14.96 2.93 -10.47
N LEU A 31 -14.27 4.07 -10.52
CA LEU A 31 -13.73 4.62 -11.77
C LEU A 31 -12.73 3.67 -12.43
N ALA A 32 -11.85 3.04 -11.65
CA ALA A 32 -10.92 2.04 -12.17
C ALA A 32 -11.66 0.83 -12.78
N GLY A 33 -12.70 0.32 -12.11
CA GLY A 33 -13.52 -0.77 -12.63
C GLY A 33 -14.28 -0.41 -13.92
N ILE A 34 -14.82 0.82 -14.00
CA ILE A 34 -15.47 1.35 -15.20
C ILE A 34 -14.48 1.35 -16.37
N VAL A 35 -13.25 1.85 -16.18
CA VAL A 35 -12.21 1.86 -17.22
C VAL A 35 -11.83 0.45 -17.64
N GLN A 36 -11.71 -0.49 -16.70
CA GLN A 36 -11.37 -1.88 -17.00
C GLN A 36 -12.44 -2.57 -17.87
N ILE A 37 -13.72 -2.40 -17.54
CA ILE A 37 -14.82 -3.07 -18.24
C ILE A 37 -15.13 -2.40 -19.58
N LEU A 38 -15.30 -1.07 -19.59
CA LEU A 38 -15.72 -0.36 -20.80
C LEU A 38 -14.56 -0.10 -21.76
N GLY A 39 -13.33 -0.01 -21.27
CA GLY A 39 -12.16 0.35 -22.07
C GLY A 39 -11.32 -0.83 -22.56
N LEU A 40 -11.20 -1.90 -21.78
CA LEU A 40 -10.29 -3.01 -22.10
C LEU A 40 -11.02 -4.32 -22.38
N ALA A 41 -11.83 -4.79 -21.43
CA ALA A 41 -12.42 -6.12 -21.51
C ALA A 41 -13.70 -6.18 -22.36
N HIS A 42 -14.45 -5.08 -22.45
CA HIS A 42 -15.78 -4.97 -23.09
C HIS A 42 -16.84 -5.99 -22.61
N HIS A 43 -16.54 -6.78 -21.60
CA HIS A 43 -17.43 -7.74 -20.97
C HIS A 43 -17.13 -7.85 -19.46
N MET A 44 -18.13 -8.28 -18.69
CA MET A 44 -17.93 -8.66 -17.29
C MET A 44 -17.44 -10.11 -17.24
N THR A 45 -16.20 -10.29 -16.82
CA THR A 45 -15.63 -11.59 -16.46
C THR A 45 -15.54 -11.72 -14.94
N ASP A 46 -15.63 -12.94 -14.41
CA ASP A 46 -15.51 -13.21 -12.98
C ASP A 46 -14.15 -12.75 -12.40
N THR A 47 -13.17 -12.50 -13.27
CA THR A 47 -11.81 -12.08 -12.94
C THR A 47 -11.52 -10.59 -13.16
N VAL A 48 -12.52 -9.75 -13.41
CA VAL A 48 -12.30 -8.30 -13.70
C VAL A 48 -11.46 -7.59 -12.64
N ALA A 49 -11.62 -7.96 -11.37
CA ALA A 49 -10.86 -7.39 -10.25
C ALA A 49 -9.81 -8.36 -9.66
N ALA A 50 -9.68 -9.57 -10.21
CA ALA A 50 -8.82 -10.60 -9.64
C ALA A 50 -7.35 -10.17 -9.69
N GLY A 51 -6.69 -10.20 -8.53
CA GLY A 51 -5.26 -9.86 -8.39
C GLY A 51 -4.98 -8.39 -8.07
N TYR A 52 -5.74 -7.41 -8.59
CA TYR A 52 -5.44 -5.99 -8.38
C TYR A 52 -5.40 -5.57 -6.89
N GLY A 53 -6.28 -6.15 -6.07
CA GLY A 53 -6.27 -5.89 -4.62
C GLY A 53 -5.04 -6.46 -3.91
N PHE A 54 -4.52 -7.60 -4.38
CA PHE A 54 -3.30 -8.20 -3.85
C PHE A 54 -2.06 -7.41 -4.26
N ASP A 55 -1.99 -6.99 -5.53
CA ASP A 55 -0.91 -6.15 -6.03
C ASP A 55 -0.90 -4.77 -5.34
N ALA A 56 -2.08 -4.24 -4.97
CA ALA A 56 -2.16 -3.00 -4.21
C ALA A 56 -1.49 -3.07 -2.83
N ILE A 57 -1.47 -4.25 -2.19
CA ILE A 57 -0.74 -4.46 -0.93
C ILE A 57 0.75 -4.29 -1.17
N ALA A 58 1.28 -4.90 -2.23
CA ALA A 58 2.68 -4.78 -2.61
C ALA A 58 3.07 -3.32 -2.91
N VAL A 59 2.24 -2.61 -3.67
CA VAL A 59 2.43 -1.18 -3.96
C VAL A 59 2.45 -0.34 -2.69
N ALA A 60 1.54 -0.60 -1.74
CA ALA A 60 1.50 0.11 -0.46
C ALA A 60 2.76 -0.13 0.39
N LEU A 61 3.28 -1.37 0.39
CA LEU A 61 4.53 -1.72 1.06
C LEU A 61 5.74 -1.01 0.43
N LEU A 62 5.80 -0.98 -0.91
CA LEU A 62 6.84 -0.25 -1.66
C LEU A 62 6.80 1.25 -1.33
N ALA A 63 5.61 1.82 -1.22
CA ALA A 63 5.42 3.23 -0.86
C ALA A 63 5.60 3.54 0.64
N ARG A 64 5.80 2.53 1.50
CA ARG A 64 5.97 2.68 2.96
C ARG A 64 4.89 3.56 3.61
N SER A 65 3.63 3.38 3.20
CA SER A 65 2.48 4.17 3.66
C SER A 65 2.57 5.69 3.42
N ASN A 66 3.47 6.15 2.55
CA ASN A 66 3.56 7.55 2.16
C ASN A 66 2.60 7.80 0.96
N PRO A 67 1.57 8.64 1.11
CA PRO A 67 0.56 8.85 0.07
C PRO A 67 1.13 9.41 -1.24
N LEU A 68 2.24 10.15 -1.18
CA LEU A 68 2.89 10.70 -2.38
C LEU A 68 3.73 9.63 -3.12
N ALA A 69 4.33 8.70 -2.38
CA ALA A 69 5.14 7.62 -2.95
C ALA A 69 4.28 6.50 -3.58
N VAL A 70 2.99 6.41 -3.24
CA VAL A 70 2.05 5.44 -3.84
C VAL A 70 1.87 5.68 -5.34
N LEU A 71 1.87 6.95 -5.79
CA LEU A 71 1.64 7.29 -7.20
C LEU A 71 2.70 6.67 -8.15
N PRO A 72 4.01 6.91 -7.97
CA PRO A 72 5.02 6.29 -8.83
C PRO A 72 5.10 4.76 -8.66
N ALA A 73 4.83 4.24 -7.45
CA ALA A 73 4.81 2.80 -7.21
C ALA A 73 3.66 2.10 -7.96
N ALA A 74 2.45 2.67 -7.89
CA ALA A 74 1.30 2.16 -8.63
C ALA A 74 1.51 2.27 -10.15
N PHE A 75 2.12 3.36 -10.61
CA PHE A 75 2.45 3.55 -12.02
C PHE A 75 3.43 2.48 -12.52
N LEU A 76 4.48 2.17 -11.76
CA LEU A 76 5.43 1.10 -12.10
C LEU A 76 4.73 -0.26 -12.25
N PHE A 77 3.92 -0.65 -11.27
CA PHE A 77 3.21 -1.93 -11.30
C PHE A 77 2.20 -1.99 -12.46
N GLY A 78 1.47 -0.89 -12.70
CA GLY A 78 0.55 -0.75 -13.84
C GLY A 78 1.27 -0.84 -15.19
N ALA A 79 2.42 -0.18 -15.32
CA ALA A 79 3.23 -0.21 -16.55
C ALA A 79 3.79 -1.61 -16.82
N LEU A 80 4.31 -2.29 -15.79
CA LEU A 80 4.79 -3.68 -15.91
C LEU A 80 3.65 -4.61 -16.34
N ARG A 81 2.47 -4.49 -15.73
CA ARG A 81 1.30 -5.32 -16.05
C ARG A 81 0.83 -5.11 -17.49
N ASN A 82 0.68 -3.86 -17.92
CA ASN A 82 0.27 -3.56 -19.31
C ASN A 82 1.35 -3.98 -20.32
N GLY A 83 2.63 -3.78 -19.98
CA GLY A 83 3.76 -4.27 -20.78
C GLY A 83 3.75 -5.79 -20.94
N ALA A 84 3.42 -6.53 -19.88
CA ALA A 84 3.26 -7.99 -19.93
C ALA A 84 2.19 -8.41 -20.95
N SER A 85 1.03 -7.75 -20.91
CA SER A 85 -0.07 -8.02 -21.84
C SER A 85 0.35 -7.72 -23.29
N PHE A 86 1.07 -6.62 -23.52
CA PHE A 86 1.58 -6.28 -24.85
C PHE A 86 2.60 -7.31 -25.37
N MET A 87 3.53 -7.75 -24.51
CA MET A 87 4.51 -8.78 -24.86
C MET A 87 3.90 -10.15 -25.14
N GLN A 88 2.82 -10.52 -24.43
CA GLN A 88 2.06 -11.75 -24.72
C GLN A 88 1.50 -11.72 -26.14
N LEU A 89 0.93 -10.58 -26.55
CA LEU A 89 0.29 -10.42 -27.85
C LEU A 89 1.30 -10.49 -29.00
N GLU A 90 2.46 -9.84 -28.86
CA GLU A 90 3.45 -9.71 -29.93
C GLU A 90 4.49 -10.84 -29.97
N THR A 91 4.94 -11.32 -28.81
CA THR A 91 6.14 -12.19 -28.71
C THR A 91 5.88 -13.57 -28.10
N GLN A 92 4.63 -13.92 -27.82
CA GLN A 92 4.25 -15.20 -27.17
C GLN A 92 4.91 -15.43 -25.79
N VAL A 93 5.45 -14.38 -25.17
CA VAL A 93 6.07 -14.44 -23.85
C VAL A 93 4.98 -14.40 -22.78
N SER A 94 4.90 -15.41 -21.92
CA SER A 94 3.90 -15.47 -20.84
C SER A 94 4.05 -14.29 -19.85
N ALA A 95 2.92 -13.79 -19.33
CA ALA A 95 2.93 -12.74 -18.29
C ALA A 95 3.45 -13.25 -16.95
N ASP A 96 3.67 -14.56 -16.81
CA ASP A 96 4.30 -15.15 -15.65
C ASP A 96 5.70 -14.60 -15.42
N LEU A 97 6.42 -14.18 -16.46
CA LEU A 97 7.72 -13.54 -16.27
C LEU A 97 7.59 -12.20 -15.53
N VAL A 98 6.54 -11.44 -15.83
CA VAL A 98 6.30 -10.16 -15.16
C VAL A 98 5.82 -10.37 -13.73
N SER A 99 5.01 -11.40 -13.45
CA SER A 99 4.61 -11.72 -12.08
C SER A 99 5.83 -12.12 -11.22
N VAL A 100 6.78 -12.88 -11.78
CA VAL A 100 8.06 -13.20 -11.11
C VAL A 100 8.87 -11.93 -10.84
N VAL A 101 8.99 -11.02 -11.80
CA VAL A 101 9.70 -9.74 -11.60
C VAL A 101 9.03 -8.91 -10.50
N GLN A 102 7.71 -8.81 -10.50
CA GLN A 102 6.97 -8.12 -9.43
C GLN A 102 7.20 -8.77 -8.06
N ALA A 103 7.21 -10.11 -7.99
CA ALA A 103 7.52 -10.83 -6.76
C ALA A 103 8.94 -10.54 -6.26
N MET A 104 9.93 -10.46 -7.16
CA MET A 104 11.30 -10.07 -6.79
C MET A 104 11.34 -8.64 -6.22
N VAL A 105 10.63 -7.68 -6.85
CA VAL A 105 10.53 -6.31 -6.33
C VAL A 105 9.97 -6.31 -4.91
N ILE A 106 8.92 -7.08 -4.66
CA ILE A 106 8.31 -7.21 -3.32
C ILE A 106 9.32 -7.76 -2.31
N ILE A 107 10.07 -8.80 -2.67
CA ILE A 107 11.11 -9.38 -1.80
C ILE A 107 12.17 -8.34 -1.47
N PHE A 108 12.65 -7.56 -2.45
CA PHE A 108 13.64 -6.51 -2.20
C PHE A 108 13.12 -5.40 -1.28
N VAL A 109 11.85 -5.01 -1.44
CA VAL A 109 11.20 -4.02 -0.57
C VAL A 109 11.03 -4.55 0.85
N ALA A 110 10.65 -5.82 0.99
CA ALA A 110 10.43 -6.47 2.27
C ALA A 110 11.74 -6.86 2.98
N ALA A 111 12.85 -7.03 2.25
CA ALA A 111 14.15 -7.44 2.76
C ALA A 111 14.59 -6.70 4.04
N PRO A 112 14.58 -5.35 4.14
CA PRO A 112 14.96 -4.65 5.37
C PRO A 112 14.06 -5.00 6.57
N VAL A 113 12.77 -5.24 6.34
CA VAL A 113 11.82 -5.65 7.40
C VAL A 113 12.12 -7.09 7.82
N ILE A 114 12.33 -7.98 6.86
CA ILE A 114 12.66 -9.40 7.09
C ILE A 114 13.99 -9.54 7.83
N VAL A 115 15.00 -8.77 7.43
CA VAL A 115 16.33 -8.75 8.07
C VAL A 115 16.20 -8.28 9.53
N ARG A 116 15.50 -7.17 9.78
CA ARG A 116 15.27 -6.68 11.15
C ARG A 116 14.54 -7.72 12.01
N TRP A 117 13.54 -8.39 11.43
CA TRP A 117 12.80 -9.46 12.10
C TRP A 117 13.69 -10.67 12.42
N LEU A 118 14.51 -11.12 11.47
CA LEU A 118 15.38 -12.29 11.62
C LEU A 118 16.48 -12.04 12.67
N PHE A 119 17.10 -10.86 12.67
CA PHE A 119 18.17 -10.52 13.60
C PHE A 119 17.68 -10.00 14.96
N ARG A 120 16.36 -9.98 15.22
CA ARG A 120 15.77 -9.56 16.51
C ARG A 120 16.44 -8.31 17.10
N LEU A 121 16.63 -7.28 16.27
CA LEU A 121 17.14 -5.99 16.75
C LEU A 121 16.09 -5.38 17.68
N ARG A 122 16.29 -5.56 18.99
CA ARG A 122 15.44 -5.09 20.08
C ARG A 122 15.54 -3.57 20.17
N GLU A 123 14.40 -2.89 20.10
CA GLU A 123 14.33 -1.47 20.42
C GLU A 123 14.54 -1.33 21.94
N GLU A 124 15.54 -0.54 22.35
CA GLU A 124 15.65 -0.11 23.74
C GLU A 124 14.50 0.86 24.03
N PRO A 125 13.63 0.59 25.01
CA PRO A 125 12.55 1.50 25.37
C PRO A 125 13.12 2.71 26.11
N LEU A 126 13.57 3.71 25.35
CA LEU A 126 14.10 4.99 25.87
C LEU A 126 13.02 5.89 26.51
N GLN A 127 11.79 5.39 26.70
CA GLN A 127 10.71 6.12 27.38
C GLN A 127 10.70 5.97 28.91
N GLU A 128 11.27 4.89 29.48
CA GLU A 128 11.20 4.67 30.94
C GLU A 128 12.16 5.57 31.73
N LEU A 129 13.28 6.00 31.13
CA LEU A 129 14.28 6.83 31.83
C LEU A 129 13.93 8.32 31.89
N GLN A 130 13.01 8.82 31.05
CA GLN A 130 12.56 10.22 31.10
C GLN A 130 11.43 10.48 32.09
N ILE A 131 10.73 9.43 32.55
CA ILE A 131 9.66 9.57 33.55
C ILE A 131 10.24 9.53 34.97
N ALA A 132 11.28 8.73 35.23
CA ALA A 132 11.92 8.65 36.54
C ALA A 132 12.57 9.98 37.00
N ASP A 133 13.27 10.69 36.11
CA ASP A 133 13.98 11.94 36.43
C ASP A 133 13.02 13.13 36.65
N ARG A 134 11.83 13.08 36.04
CA ARG A 134 10.78 14.10 36.19
C ARG A 134 10.10 14.06 37.57
N ASP A 135 10.05 12.89 38.20
CA ASP A 135 9.47 12.72 39.53
C ASP A 135 10.47 13.10 40.64
N GLU A 136 11.78 12.91 40.44
CA GLU A 136 12.81 13.32 41.42
C GLU A 136 13.04 14.84 41.45
N ALA A 137 12.76 15.56 40.35
CA ALA A 137 12.89 17.03 40.30
C ALA A 137 11.71 17.79 40.95
N VAL A 138 10.67 17.10 41.44
CA VAL A 138 9.41 17.68 41.94
C VAL A 138 9.17 17.36 43.43
N VAL A 139 10.07 16.61 44.08
CA VAL A 139 10.06 16.33 45.53
C VAL A 139 11.09 17.20 46.24
#